data_AF-A0A6S7GP61-F1
#
_entry.id   AF-A0A6S7GP61-F1
#
_cell.length_a   1.000
_cell.length_b   1.000
_cell.length_c   1.000
_cell.angle_alpha   90.00
_cell.angle_beta   90.00
_cell.angle_gamma   90.00
#
_symmetry.space_group_name_H-M   'P 1'
#
loop_
_entity.id
_entity.type
_entity.pdbx_description
1 polymer ?
#
loop_
_entity_poly.entity_id
_entity_poly.type
_entity_poly.pdbx_seq_one_letter_code
_entity_poly.pdbx_strand_id
1 'polypeptide(L)'
;MTELCLTVTEVQATTLEALDVTKATGPDGIPAHLLKETASVIAPSICKLFNKSSTLGIVPNEWKNVNVVPVFKKGEADYTESYRPISLLSQVSKVLERCVLNSFKERLREVVKECKHGCLNGKSCASNLLEVLHHIGSLLDNGSQIDVVYMDMSKAFDKVCHSRMLQKLRAFGFGVPQGSILGPALFLLYMNDLPDAVKTNNIAMFADDTKTYQEIKSVDDVASLQDDLDRLDAWSNSSVLAFNGEKCKTQRITRKVNIVD
;
A
#
# COMPACT_ATOMS: atom_id res chain seq x y z
N MET A 1 -13.48 16.95 -13.61
CA MET A 1 -13.28 15.50 -13.45
C MET A 1 -13.41 14.90 -14.84
N THR A 2 -12.35 14.28 -15.35
CA THR A 2 -12.46 13.45 -16.56
C THR A 2 -13.29 12.22 -16.19
N GLU A 3 -14.40 12.00 -16.89
CA GLU A 3 -15.14 10.74 -16.78
C GLU A 3 -14.22 9.59 -17.18
N LEU A 4 -14.18 8.53 -16.36
CA LEU A 4 -13.46 7.32 -16.71
C LEU A 4 -14.21 6.65 -17.86
N CYS A 5 -13.67 6.79 -19.07
CA CYS A 5 -14.17 6.14 -20.29
C CYS A 5 -13.18 5.04 -20.68
N LEU A 6 -13.59 3.79 -20.49
CA LEU A 6 -12.79 2.61 -20.83
C LEU A 6 -13.04 2.24 -22.29
N THR A 7 -11.97 1.89 -22.99
CA THR A 7 -12.05 1.35 -24.35
C THR A 7 -12.12 -0.18 -24.33
N VAL A 8 -12.70 -0.78 -25.38
CA VAL A 8 -12.75 -2.24 -25.52
C VAL A 8 -11.34 -2.83 -25.54
N THR A 9 -10.40 -2.16 -26.20
CA THR A 9 -9.00 -2.58 -26.29
C THR A 9 -8.31 -2.63 -24.93
N GLU A 10 -8.52 -1.63 -24.07
CA GLU A 10 -7.96 -1.61 -22.71
C GLU A 10 -8.54 -2.75 -21.84
N VAL A 11 -9.84 -2.98 -21.92
CA VAL A 11 -10.51 -4.07 -21.19
C VAL A 11 -10.02 -5.44 -21.68
N GLN A 12 -9.81 -5.59 -22.98
CA GLN A 12 -9.34 -6.85 -23.56
C GLN A 12 -7.86 -7.10 -23.25
N ALA A 13 -6.97 -6.28 -23.81
CA ALA A 13 -5.53 -6.54 -23.83
C ALA A 13 -4.86 -6.32 -22.46
N THR A 14 -5.30 -5.30 -21.72
CA THR A 14 -4.62 -4.89 -20.47
C THR A 14 -5.16 -5.62 -19.24
N THR A 15 -6.36 -6.21 -19.32
CA THR A 15 -6.99 -6.85 -18.16
C THR A 15 -7.42 -8.29 -18.40
N LEU A 16 -8.29 -8.57 -19.37
CA LEU A 16 -8.80 -9.93 -19.60
C LEU A 16 -7.70 -10.90 -20.06
N GLU A 17 -6.88 -10.51 -21.04
CA GLU A 17 -5.78 -11.35 -21.55
C GLU A 17 -4.63 -11.48 -20.54
N ALA A 18 -4.49 -10.50 -19.63
CA ALA A 18 -3.50 -10.48 -18.57
C ALA A 18 -3.91 -11.26 -17.31
N LEU A 19 -5.09 -11.89 -17.29
CA LEU A 19 -5.55 -12.68 -16.14
C LEU A 19 -4.62 -13.88 -15.88
N ASP A 20 -4.34 -14.10 -14.59
CA ASP A 20 -3.64 -15.27 -14.09
C ASP A 20 -4.65 -16.43 -13.94
N VAL A 21 -4.50 -17.42 -14.82
CA VAL A 21 -5.41 -18.58 -14.91
C VAL A 21 -5.29 -19.54 -13.72
N THR A 22 -4.24 -19.43 -12.92
CA THR A 22 -4.00 -20.30 -11.75
C THR A 22 -4.79 -19.85 -10.51
N LYS A 23 -5.38 -18.65 -10.54
CA LYS A 23 -6.08 -18.08 -9.38
C LYS A 23 -7.44 -18.75 -9.14
N ALA A 24 -7.76 -18.93 -7.87
CA ALA A 24 -9.05 -19.43 -7.42
C ALA A 24 -10.21 -18.53 -7.88
N THR A 25 -11.38 -19.16 -8.05
CA THR A 25 -12.63 -18.50 -8.44
C THR A 25 -13.23 -17.69 -7.29
N GLY A 26 -14.05 -16.70 -7.65
CA GLY A 26 -14.85 -15.96 -6.69
C GLY A 26 -16.18 -16.66 -6.37
N PRO A 27 -17.11 -15.96 -5.70
CA PRO A 27 -18.45 -16.47 -5.42
C PRO A 27 -19.28 -16.78 -6.65
N ASP A 28 -18.92 -16.22 -7.81
CA ASP A 28 -19.56 -16.44 -9.10
C ASP A 28 -19.16 -17.78 -9.76
N GLY A 29 -18.13 -18.46 -9.26
CA GLY A 29 -17.64 -19.72 -9.82
C GLY A 29 -16.99 -19.57 -11.21
N ILE A 30 -16.79 -18.34 -11.70
CA ILE A 30 -16.25 -18.09 -13.04
C ILE A 30 -14.72 -18.19 -13.00
N PRO A 31 -14.10 -19.13 -13.73
CA PRO A 31 -12.66 -19.27 -13.75
C PRO A 31 -11.98 -18.25 -14.67
N ALA A 32 -10.77 -17.85 -14.29
CA ALA A 32 -9.99 -16.85 -15.03
C ALA A 32 -9.63 -17.32 -16.45
N HIS A 33 -9.40 -18.63 -16.66
CA HIS A 33 -9.10 -19.18 -18.00
C HIS A 33 -10.24 -18.92 -18.99
N LEU A 34 -11.50 -19.08 -18.57
CA LEU A 34 -12.66 -18.87 -19.42
C LEU A 34 -12.76 -17.42 -19.90
N LEU A 35 -12.57 -16.46 -18.97
CA LEU A 35 -12.58 -15.03 -19.30
C LEU A 35 -11.43 -14.64 -20.23
N LYS A 36 -10.27 -15.27 -20.06
CA LYS A 36 -9.08 -15.05 -20.89
C LYS A 36 -9.26 -15.60 -22.31
N GLU A 37 -9.76 -16.82 -22.45
CA GLU A 37 -9.97 -17.47 -23.75
C GLU A 37 -11.08 -16.81 -24.58
N THR A 38 -12.12 -16.32 -23.90
CA THR A 38 -13.26 -15.64 -24.53
C THR A 38 -13.12 -14.12 -24.59
N ALA A 39 -11.95 -13.57 -24.23
CA ALA A 39 -11.72 -12.14 -24.04
C ALA A 39 -12.18 -11.29 -25.25
N SER A 40 -11.85 -11.73 -26.46
CA SER A 40 -12.21 -11.03 -27.71
C SER A 40 -13.72 -10.89 -27.92
N VAL A 41 -14.50 -11.85 -27.43
CA VAL A 41 -15.96 -11.90 -27.60
C VAL A 41 -16.67 -11.13 -26.48
N ILE A 42 -16.20 -11.28 -25.23
CA ILE A 42 -16.88 -10.70 -24.07
C ILE A 42 -16.47 -9.24 -23.78
N ALA A 43 -15.30 -8.81 -24.23
CA ALA A 43 -14.76 -7.47 -23.94
C ALA A 43 -15.72 -6.32 -24.31
N PRO A 44 -16.42 -6.32 -25.46
CA PRO A 44 -17.37 -5.25 -25.78
C PRO A 44 -18.52 -5.14 -24.78
N SER A 45 -19.05 -6.28 -24.32
CA SER A 45 -20.15 -6.33 -23.35
C SER A 45 -19.70 -5.89 -21.96
N ILE A 46 -18.53 -6.38 -21.51
CA ILE A 46 -17.94 -5.99 -20.23
C ILE A 46 -17.58 -4.51 -20.23
N CYS A 47 -16.99 -3.99 -21.31
CA CYS A 47 -16.65 -2.59 -21.45
C CYS A 47 -17.89 -1.68 -21.34
N LYS A 48 -18.99 -2.03 -22.02
CA LYS A 48 -20.28 -1.32 -21.86
C LYS A 48 -20.78 -1.34 -20.41
N LEU A 49 -20.67 -2.48 -19.74
CA LEU A 49 -21.07 -2.62 -18.34
C LEU A 49 -20.23 -1.73 -17.42
N PHE A 50 -18.91 -1.71 -17.60
CA PHE A 50 -17.99 -0.90 -16.80
C PHE A 50 -18.22 0.59 -17.02
N ASN A 51 -18.37 1.04 -18.26
CA ASN A 51 -18.66 2.44 -18.56
C ASN A 51 -20.01 2.86 -17.97
N LYS A 52 -21.04 2.01 -18.04
CA LYS A 52 -22.32 2.27 -17.38
C LYS A 52 -22.20 2.35 -15.86
N SER A 53 -21.41 1.47 -15.26
CA SER A 53 -21.10 1.48 -13.82
C SER A 53 -20.37 2.76 -13.41
N SER A 54 -19.40 3.21 -14.22
CA SER A 54 -18.65 4.45 -14.05
C SER A 54 -19.57 5.68 -14.10
N THR A 55 -20.44 5.79 -15.12
CA THR A 55 -21.39 6.92 -15.26
C THR A 55 -22.43 6.95 -14.14
N LEU A 56 -22.93 5.80 -13.71
CA LEU A 56 -23.93 5.72 -12.64
C LEU A 56 -23.32 5.81 -11.24
N GLY A 57 -22.01 5.58 -11.09
CA GLY A 57 -21.36 5.45 -9.79
C GLY A 57 -21.83 4.22 -8.99
N ILE A 58 -22.37 3.20 -9.66
CA ILE A 58 -22.95 2.00 -9.04
C ILE A 58 -22.25 0.76 -9.59
N VAL A 59 -21.70 -0.06 -8.71
CA VAL A 59 -21.23 -1.42 -9.05
C VAL A 59 -22.31 -2.47 -8.72
N PRO A 60 -22.43 -3.55 -9.51
CA PRO A 60 -23.32 -4.67 -9.20
C PRO A 60 -23.15 -5.19 -7.77
N ASN A 61 -24.25 -5.55 -7.11
CA ASN A 61 -24.19 -6.04 -5.72
C ASN A 61 -23.50 -7.39 -5.63
N GLU A 62 -23.59 -8.20 -6.68
CA GLU A 62 -22.91 -9.48 -6.82
C GLU A 62 -21.39 -9.35 -6.73
N TRP A 63 -20.84 -8.21 -7.18
CA TRP A 63 -19.40 -7.94 -7.13
C TRP A 63 -18.93 -7.50 -5.74
N LYS A 64 -19.86 -7.15 -4.85
CA LYS A 64 -19.57 -6.84 -3.45
C LYS A 64 -19.48 -8.10 -2.58
N ASN A 65 -19.91 -9.25 -3.10
CA ASN A 65 -19.81 -10.53 -2.41
C ASN A 65 -18.39 -11.10 -2.54
N VAL A 66 -17.91 -11.73 -1.46
CA VAL A 66 -16.54 -12.25 -1.37
C VAL A 66 -16.52 -13.56 -0.60
N ASN A 67 -15.73 -14.53 -1.08
CA ASN A 67 -15.43 -15.73 -0.31
C ASN A 67 -14.17 -15.46 0.53
N VAL A 68 -14.29 -15.52 1.85
CA VAL A 68 -13.14 -15.34 2.75
C VAL A 68 -12.54 -16.70 3.06
N VAL A 69 -11.30 -16.91 2.62
CA VAL A 69 -10.54 -18.14 2.87
C VAL A 69 -9.46 -17.86 3.90
N PRO A 70 -9.49 -18.51 5.08
CA PRO A 70 -8.42 -18.37 6.06
C PRO A 70 -7.17 -19.11 5.59
N VAL A 71 -6.03 -18.40 5.53
CA VAL A 71 -4.72 -18.98 5.21
C VAL A 71 -3.83 -18.91 6.44
N PHE A 72 -3.33 -20.06 6.87
CA PHE A 72 -2.46 -20.13 8.04
C PHE A 72 -1.17 -19.34 7.82
N LYS A 73 -0.83 -18.49 8.79
CA LYS A 73 0.35 -17.61 8.76
C LYS A 73 1.45 -18.11 9.70
N LYS A 74 1.15 -18.24 11.00
CA LYS A 74 2.09 -18.65 12.06
C LYS A 74 1.39 -18.82 13.41
N GLY A 75 2.02 -19.53 14.34
CA GLY A 75 1.53 -19.72 15.72
C GLY A 75 0.74 -21.02 15.88
N GLU A 76 -0.16 -21.07 16.86
CA GLU A 76 -0.99 -22.24 17.12
C GLU A 76 -2.25 -22.22 16.24
N ALA A 77 -2.57 -23.35 15.61
CA ALA A 77 -3.64 -23.46 14.63
C ALA A 77 -5.06 -23.29 15.22
N ASP A 78 -5.20 -23.28 16.54
CA ASP A 78 -6.50 -23.13 17.21
C ASP A 78 -6.93 -21.66 17.36
N TYR A 79 -6.01 -20.70 17.18
CA TYR A 79 -6.33 -19.28 17.29
C TYR A 79 -6.59 -18.63 15.94
N THR A 80 -7.65 -17.82 15.87
CA THR A 80 -8.03 -17.06 14.67
C THR A 80 -6.94 -16.09 14.21
N GLU A 81 -6.14 -15.55 15.13
CA GLU A 81 -5.02 -14.63 14.84
C GLU A 81 -3.88 -15.28 14.06
N SER A 82 -3.79 -16.61 14.09
CA SER A 82 -2.80 -17.38 13.34
C SER A 82 -3.13 -17.48 11.85
N TYR A 83 -4.33 -17.04 11.44
CA TYR A 83 -4.77 -17.06 10.06
C TYR A 83 -4.87 -15.65 9.49
N ARG A 84 -4.60 -15.53 8.19
CA ARG A 84 -4.88 -14.34 7.40
C ARG A 84 -6.15 -14.59 6.58
N PRO A 85 -7.16 -13.73 6.67
CA PRO A 85 -8.31 -13.81 5.77
C PRO A 85 -7.88 -13.38 4.36
N ILE A 86 -8.07 -14.26 3.37
CA ILE A 86 -7.89 -13.94 1.96
C ILE A 86 -9.25 -13.82 1.31
N SER A 87 -9.52 -12.62 0.79
CA SER A 87 -10.74 -12.30 0.05
C SER A 87 -10.65 -12.76 -1.40
N LEU A 88 -11.46 -13.73 -1.80
CA LEU A 88 -11.61 -14.17 -3.18
C LEU A 88 -12.82 -13.45 -3.82
N LEU A 89 -12.53 -12.46 -4.67
CA LEU A 89 -13.55 -11.70 -5.41
C LEU A 89 -13.83 -12.32 -6.78
N SER A 90 -14.99 -11.97 -7.34
CA SER A 90 -15.33 -12.19 -8.76
C SER A 90 -14.20 -11.70 -9.67
N GLN A 91 -13.84 -12.50 -10.67
CA GLN A 91 -12.81 -12.13 -11.64
C GLN A 91 -13.21 -10.88 -12.45
N VAL A 92 -14.49 -10.72 -12.75
CA VAL A 92 -14.98 -9.53 -13.47
C VAL A 92 -14.85 -8.27 -12.63
N SER A 93 -15.13 -8.33 -11.32
CA SER A 93 -14.88 -7.22 -10.38
C SER A 93 -13.41 -6.83 -10.37
N LYS A 94 -12.50 -7.81 -10.35
CA LYS A 94 -11.05 -7.58 -10.39
C LYS A 94 -10.59 -6.89 -11.68
N VAL A 95 -11.19 -7.24 -12.82
CA VAL A 95 -10.94 -6.59 -14.11
C VAL A 95 -11.34 -5.11 -14.02
N LEU A 96 -12.53 -4.78 -13.52
CA LEU A 96 -12.95 -3.38 -13.32
C LEU A 96 -11.96 -2.62 -12.43
N GLU A 97 -11.63 -3.19 -11.27
CA GLU A 97 -10.71 -2.55 -10.32
C GLU A 97 -9.32 -2.32 -10.94
N ARG A 98 -8.86 -3.21 -11.82
CA ARG A 98 -7.60 -3.03 -12.55
C ARG A 98 -7.69 -1.97 -13.63
N CYS A 99 -8.79 -1.90 -14.38
CA CYS A 99 -9.04 -0.81 -15.34
C CYS A 99 -8.99 0.55 -14.62
N VAL A 100 -9.68 0.63 -13.47
CA VAL A 100 -9.69 1.82 -12.62
C VAL A 100 -8.28 2.13 -12.12
N LEU A 101 -7.53 1.16 -11.60
CA LEU A 101 -6.14 1.33 -11.18
C LEU A 101 -5.22 1.84 -12.32
N ASN A 102 -5.34 1.27 -13.51
CA ASN A 102 -4.53 1.67 -14.66
C ASN A 102 -4.80 3.11 -15.07
N SER A 103 -6.06 3.55 -15.01
CA SER A 103 -6.45 4.91 -15.39
C SER A 103 -5.81 6.01 -14.52
N PHE A 104 -5.55 5.71 -13.25
CA PHE A 104 -4.94 6.68 -12.33
C PHE A 104 -3.49 6.36 -11.97
N LYS A 105 -2.91 5.29 -12.53
CA LYS A 105 -1.57 4.83 -12.15
C LYS A 105 -0.50 5.89 -12.38
N GLU A 106 -0.56 6.62 -13.50
CA GLU A 106 0.43 7.67 -13.78
C GLU A 106 0.25 8.86 -12.82
N ARG A 107 -0.98 9.28 -12.55
CA ARG A 107 -1.25 10.33 -11.57
C ARG A 107 -0.87 9.93 -10.14
N LEU A 108 -1.01 8.64 -9.80
CA LEU A 108 -0.47 8.13 -8.53
C LEU A 108 1.04 8.30 -8.44
N ARG A 109 1.79 8.11 -9.53
CA ARG A 109 3.25 8.31 -9.50
C ARG A 109 3.64 9.76 -9.24
N GLU A 110 2.86 10.71 -9.75
CA GLU A 110 3.09 12.14 -9.51
C GLU A 110 2.79 12.54 -8.06
N VAL A 111 1.77 11.92 -7.46
CA VAL A 111 1.33 12.25 -6.10
C VAL A 111 2.15 11.52 -5.04
N VAL A 112 2.51 10.26 -5.28
CA VAL A 112 3.20 9.41 -4.29
C VAL A 112 4.66 9.82 -4.18
N LYS A 113 5.05 10.28 -2.99
CA LYS A 113 6.42 10.75 -2.71
C LYS A 113 7.46 9.65 -2.92
N GLU A 114 8.65 10.05 -3.36
CA GLU A 114 9.75 9.15 -3.71
C GLU A 114 10.25 8.28 -2.55
N CYS A 115 10.02 8.71 -1.30
CA CYS A 115 10.39 8.04 -0.04
C CYS A 115 9.67 6.69 0.17
N LYS A 116 8.80 6.30 -0.77
CA LYS A 116 8.03 5.06 -0.75
C LYS A 116 8.48 4.14 -1.87
N HIS A 117 8.98 2.97 -1.49
CA HIS A 117 9.31 1.92 -2.45
C HIS A 117 8.18 0.89 -2.62
N GLY A 118 7.08 1.03 -1.88
CA GLY A 118 5.90 0.16 -1.98
C GLY A 118 5.04 0.44 -3.22
N CYS A 119 4.62 -0.62 -3.91
CA CYS A 119 3.69 -0.68 -5.06
C CYS A 119 3.92 0.27 -6.27
N LEU A 120 5.10 0.88 -6.41
CA LEU A 120 5.51 1.59 -7.63
C LEU A 120 6.32 0.66 -8.55
N ASN A 121 6.14 0.76 -9.87
CA ASN A 121 6.92 -0.02 -10.84
C ASN A 121 8.42 0.31 -10.69
N GLY A 122 9.28 -0.71 -10.62
CA GLY A 122 10.74 -0.55 -10.56
C GLY A 122 11.32 -0.29 -9.15
N LYS A 123 10.48 -0.12 -8.12
CA LYS A 123 10.89 -0.06 -6.72
C LYS A 123 10.47 -1.36 -6.01
N SER A 124 11.38 -1.96 -5.25
CA SER A 124 11.18 -3.22 -4.54
C SER A 124 11.54 -3.08 -3.06
N CYS A 125 11.18 -4.08 -2.25
CA CYS A 125 11.66 -4.15 -0.87
C CYS A 125 13.21 -4.19 -0.83
N ALA A 126 13.82 -4.90 -1.78
CA ALA A 126 15.28 -4.98 -1.90
C ALA A 126 15.94 -3.64 -2.23
N SER A 127 15.35 -2.82 -3.12
CA SER A 127 15.91 -1.50 -3.45
C SER A 127 15.78 -0.52 -2.27
N ASN A 128 14.66 -0.56 -1.54
CA ASN A 128 14.49 0.23 -0.31
C ASN A 128 15.55 -0.13 0.73
N LEU A 129 15.73 -1.43 0.96
CA LEU A 129 16.73 -1.94 1.87
C LEU A 129 18.14 -1.54 1.43
N LEU A 130 18.46 -1.65 0.14
CA LEU A 130 19.76 -1.29 -0.39
C LEU A 130 20.07 0.20 -0.21
N GLU A 131 19.12 1.10 -0.46
CA GLU A 131 19.30 2.54 -0.24
C GLU A 131 19.58 2.85 1.24
N VAL A 132 18.79 2.27 2.14
CA VAL A 132 18.96 2.44 3.59
C VAL A 132 20.30 1.87 4.05
N LEU A 133 20.68 0.66 3.60
CA LEU A 133 21.95 0.04 3.96
C LEU A 133 23.15 0.79 3.38
N HIS A 134 23.03 1.32 2.16
CA HIS A 134 24.09 2.14 1.55
C HIS A 134 24.30 3.43 2.34
N HIS A 135 23.22 4.08 2.76
CA HIS A 135 23.28 5.27 3.60
C HIS A 135 23.87 4.97 4.98
N ILE A 136 23.44 3.88 5.63
CA ILE A 136 24.01 3.45 6.91
C ILE A 136 25.50 3.11 6.76
N GLY A 137 25.88 2.42 5.68
CA GLY A 137 27.26 2.05 5.39
C GLY A 137 28.18 3.27 5.22
N SER A 138 27.75 4.29 4.48
CA SER A 138 28.55 5.50 4.27
C SER A 138 28.76 6.28 5.58
N LEU A 139 27.73 6.37 6.42
CA LEU A 139 27.83 6.98 7.74
C LEU A 139 28.76 6.18 8.69
N LEU A 140 28.72 4.85 8.63
CA LEU A 140 29.64 3.99 9.38
C LEU A 140 31.10 4.14 8.94
N ASP A 141 31.34 4.31 7.64
CA ASP A 141 32.69 4.53 7.11
C ASP A 141 33.25 5.89 7.52
N ASN A 142 32.38 6.87 7.77
CA ASN A 142 32.73 8.15 8.40
C ASN A 142 32.91 8.05 9.93
N GLY A 143 32.73 6.87 10.51
CA GLY A 143 32.86 6.64 11.95
C GLY A 143 31.71 7.18 12.78
N SER A 144 30.55 7.47 12.18
CA SER A 144 29.39 8.01 12.86
C SER A 144 28.59 6.95 13.64
N GLN A 145 27.76 7.40 14.57
CA GLN A 145 26.71 6.60 15.19
C GLN A 145 25.39 6.88 14.49
N ILE A 146 24.55 5.86 14.35
CA ILE A 146 23.24 5.97 13.72
C ILE A 146 22.24 5.22 14.58
N ASP A 147 21.13 5.86 14.87
CA ASP A 147 20.02 5.24 15.57
C ASP A 147 18.87 5.07 14.57
N VAL A 148 18.33 3.85 14.48
CA VAL A 148 17.26 3.45 13.56
C VAL A 148 16.06 2.98 14.38
N VAL A 149 14.89 3.51 14.08
CA VAL A 149 13.62 3.11 14.70
C VAL A 149 12.74 2.45 13.64
N TYR A 150 12.52 1.15 13.82
CA TYR A 150 11.59 0.33 13.04
C TYR A 150 10.20 0.44 13.66
N MET A 151 9.22 0.81 12.86
CA MET A 151 7.84 1.03 13.28
C MET A 151 6.91 0.06 12.56
N ASP A 152 6.05 -0.61 13.33
CA ASP A 152 5.06 -1.58 12.82
C ASP A 152 3.66 -0.99 12.99
N MET A 153 2.86 -0.97 11.92
CA MET A 153 1.48 -0.48 11.97
C MET A 153 0.51 -1.59 12.42
N SER A 154 -0.36 -1.29 13.38
CA SER A 154 -1.31 -2.29 13.91
C SER A 154 -2.46 -2.55 12.93
N LYS A 155 -2.45 -3.69 12.23
CA LYS A 155 -3.53 -4.14 11.32
C LYS A 155 -3.86 -3.05 10.27
N ALA A 156 -2.83 -2.62 9.54
CA ALA A 156 -2.86 -1.40 8.74
C ALA A 156 -4.04 -1.32 7.75
N PHE A 157 -4.36 -2.42 7.06
CA PHE A 157 -5.48 -2.46 6.11
C PHE A 157 -6.86 -2.48 6.78
N ASP A 158 -6.98 -3.09 7.96
CA ASP A 158 -8.27 -3.21 8.67
C ASP A 158 -8.67 -1.91 9.39
N LYS A 159 -7.68 -1.09 9.76
CA LYS A 159 -7.89 0.15 10.53
C LYS A 159 -8.00 1.42 9.66
N VAL A 160 -7.92 1.31 8.33
CA VAL A 160 -8.04 2.47 7.45
C VAL A 160 -9.41 3.12 7.61
N CYS A 161 -9.42 4.40 8.00
CA CYS A 161 -10.64 5.18 8.13
C CYS A 161 -11.17 5.60 6.75
N HIS A 162 -12.30 5.03 6.33
CA HIS A 162 -12.91 5.30 5.03
C HIS A 162 -13.21 6.80 4.80
N SER A 163 -13.72 7.52 5.79
CA SER A 163 -14.02 8.96 5.64
C SER A 163 -12.76 9.79 5.36
N ARG A 164 -11.65 9.49 6.05
CA ARG A 164 -10.35 10.14 5.83
C ARG A 164 -9.75 9.77 4.49
N MET A 165 -9.84 8.50 4.08
CA MET A 165 -9.42 8.08 2.74
C MET A 165 -10.16 8.86 1.66
N LEU A 166 -11.49 9.00 1.77
CA LEU A 166 -12.31 9.76 0.84
C LEU A 166 -11.96 11.25 0.81
N GLN A 167 -11.58 11.82 1.96
CA GLN A 167 -11.11 13.20 2.04
C GLN A 167 -9.77 13.37 1.32
N LYS A 168 -8.82 12.45 1.53
CA LYS A 168 -7.51 12.46 0.85
C LYS A 168 -7.66 12.28 -0.66
N LEU A 169 -8.49 11.33 -1.10
CA LEU A 169 -8.79 11.13 -2.52
C LEU A 169 -9.33 12.41 -3.16
N ARG A 170 -10.28 13.08 -2.51
CA ARG A 170 -10.82 14.36 -2.97
C ARG A 170 -9.76 15.47 -3.02
N ALA A 171 -8.90 15.55 -2.01
CA ALA A 171 -7.81 16.54 -1.96
C ALA A 171 -6.80 16.35 -3.10
N PHE A 172 -6.48 15.10 -3.45
CA PHE A 172 -5.63 14.79 -4.60
C PHE A 172 -6.39 14.84 -5.94
N GLY A 173 -7.70 15.12 -5.92
CA GLY A 173 -8.57 15.21 -7.09
C GLY A 173 -8.88 13.85 -7.76
N PHE A 174 -8.83 12.76 -7.00
CA PHE A 174 -9.29 11.44 -7.39
C PHE A 174 -10.79 11.27 -7.11
N GLY A 175 -11.47 10.47 -7.95
CA GLY A 175 -12.80 9.94 -7.64
C GLY A 175 -12.75 8.91 -6.51
N VAL A 176 -13.89 8.32 -6.16
CA VAL A 176 -13.99 7.27 -5.12
C VAL A 176 -13.98 5.89 -5.76
N PRO A 177 -12.84 5.17 -5.79
CA PRO A 177 -12.83 3.83 -6.33
C PRO A 177 -13.14 2.85 -5.18
N GLN A 178 -14.22 2.06 -5.31
CA GLN A 178 -14.53 0.97 -4.37
C GLN A 178 -13.91 -0.33 -4.88
N GLY A 179 -13.10 -1.01 -4.08
CA GLY A 179 -12.57 -2.33 -4.43
C GLY A 179 -11.30 -2.76 -3.67
N SER A 180 -11.01 -4.06 -3.73
CA SER A 180 -9.96 -4.72 -2.93
C SER A 180 -8.55 -4.66 -3.55
N ILE A 181 -8.43 -4.76 -4.88
CA ILE A 181 -7.20 -4.61 -5.68
C ILE A 181 -6.69 -3.18 -5.58
N LEU A 182 -7.59 -2.23 -5.35
CA LEU A 182 -7.26 -0.83 -5.12
C LEU A 182 -6.67 -0.61 -3.73
N GLY A 183 -6.86 -1.56 -2.79
CA GLY A 183 -6.43 -1.47 -1.40
C GLY A 183 -4.98 -1.00 -1.25
N PRO A 184 -3.98 -1.66 -1.87
CA PRO A 184 -2.58 -1.22 -1.79
C PRO A 184 -2.35 0.20 -2.33
N ALA A 185 -2.96 0.55 -3.46
CA ALA A 185 -2.80 1.86 -4.07
C ALA A 185 -3.44 2.97 -3.21
N LEU A 186 -4.63 2.71 -2.67
CA LEU A 186 -5.33 3.59 -1.73
C LEU A 186 -4.55 3.73 -0.43
N PHE A 187 -3.99 2.64 0.08
CA PHE A 187 -3.15 2.66 1.28
C PHE A 187 -1.91 3.54 1.08
N LEU A 188 -1.25 3.47 -0.08
CA LEU A 188 -0.13 4.36 -0.39
C LEU A 188 -0.50 5.84 -0.40
N LEU A 189 -1.67 6.18 -0.95
CA LEU A 189 -2.22 7.54 -0.89
C LEU A 189 -2.54 7.94 0.55
N TYR A 190 -3.10 7.03 1.34
CA TYR A 190 -3.42 7.28 2.74
C TYR A 190 -2.20 7.64 3.55
N MET A 191 -1.09 6.96 3.30
CA MET A 191 0.16 7.16 4.01
C MET A 191 0.98 8.34 3.45
N ASN A 192 0.52 9.06 2.42
CA ASN A 192 1.37 9.93 1.57
C ASN A 192 1.90 11.19 2.27
N ASP A 193 1.24 11.59 3.33
CA ASP A 193 1.60 12.70 4.20
C ASP A 193 2.39 12.25 5.44
N LEU A 194 2.58 10.94 5.67
CA LEU A 194 3.37 10.45 6.80
C LEU A 194 4.81 11.00 6.79
N PRO A 195 5.54 11.03 5.64
CA PRO A 195 6.87 11.62 5.60
C PRO A 195 6.91 13.09 6.03
N ASP A 196 5.82 13.85 5.87
CA ASP A 196 5.77 15.27 6.25
C ASP A 196 5.70 15.48 7.75
N ALA A 197 5.40 14.42 8.51
CA ALA A 197 5.47 14.46 9.96
C ALA A 197 6.93 14.53 10.45
N VAL A 198 7.88 13.97 9.70
CA VAL A 198 9.30 13.86 10.08
C VAL A 198 10.06 15.09 9.62
N LYS A 199 10.60 15.85 10.57
CA LYS A 199 11.32 17.10 10.33
C LYS A 199 12.70 16.86 9.71
N THR A 200 13.38 15.78 10.11
CA THR A 200 14.72 15.44 9.61
C THR A 200 14.71 14.92 8.17
N ASN A 201 13.52 14.60 7.61
CA ASN A 201 13.32 13.91 6.34
C ASN A 201 13.96 12.52 6.24
N ASN A 202 14.44 11.96 7.35
CA ASN A 202 15.07 10.64 7.37
C ASN A 202 14.03 9.56 7.65
N ILE A 203 13.27 9.22 6.61
CA ILE A 203 12.25 8.18 6.68
C ILE A 203 12.26 7.32 5.42
N ALA A 204 12.17 6.01 5.60
CA ALA A 204 12.07 5.05 4.52
C ALA A 204 10.84 4.16 4.70
N MET A 205 9.96 4.14 3.70
CA MET A 205 8.68 3.45 3.76
C MET A 205 8.57 2.34 2.71
N PHE A 206 8.07 1.17 3.10
CA PHE A 206 7.66 0.11 2.20
C PHE A 206 6.28 -0.44 2.62
N ALA A 207 5.22 0.01 1.95
CA ALA A 207 3.85 -0.27 2.37
C ALA A 207 3.62 0.09 3.85
N ASP A 208 3.33 -0.90 4.70
CA ASP A 208 3.13 -0.75 6.15
C ASP A 208 4.45 -0.69 6.95
N ASP A 209 5.55 -1.23 6.42
CA ASP A 209 6.87 -1.18 7.06
C ASP A 209 7.45 0.23 6.97
N THR A 210 7.60 0.88 8.12
CA THR A 210 8.13 2.25 8.22
C THR A 210 9.35 2.26 9.12
N LYS A 211 10.38 3.00 8.73
CA LYS A 211 11.59 3.18 9.54
C LYS A 211 12.07 4.61 9.42
N THR A 212 12.41 5.20 10.56
CA THR A 212 13.09 6.49 10.65
C THR A 212 14.48 6.28 11.23
N TYR A 213 15.44 7.12 10.87
CA TYR A 213 16.82 6.97 11.29
C TYR A 213 17.51 8.32 11.39
N GLN A 214 18.52 8.43 12.25
CA GLN A 214 19.26 9.68 12.39
C GLN A 214 20.73 9.40 12.70
N GLU A 215 21.61 10.19 12.09
CA GLU A 215 23.03 10.26 12.47
C GLU A 215 23.14 10.99 13.82
N ILE A 216 23.74 10.34 14.81
CA ILE A 216 23.89 10.88 16.17
C ILE A 216 25.32 11.37 16.38
N LYS A 217 25.47 12.69 16.54
CA LYS A 217 26.74 13.35 16.89
C LYS A 217 26.69 13.95 18.29
N SER A 218 25.49 14.28 18.76
CA SER A 218 25.23 15.00 19.99
C SER A 218 23.89 14.58 20.60
N VAL A 219 23.65 14.99 21.86
CA VAL A 219 22.37 14.76 22.56
C VAL A 219 21.22 15.50 21.85
N ASP A 220 21.50 16.62 21.19
CA ASP A 220 20.51 17.35 20.40
C ASP A 220 19.98 16.52 19.22
N ASP A 221 20.82 15.66 18.64
CA ASP A 221 20.39 14.75 17.57
C ASP A 221 19.44 13.67 18.09
N VAL A 222 19.70 13.17 19.31
CA VAL A 222 18.80 12.22 19.99
C VAL A 222 17.45 12.88 20.29
N ALA A 223 17.48 14.12 20.80
CA ALA A 223 16.27 14.89 21.07
C ALA A 223 15.48 15.19 19.78
N SER A 224 16.18 15.45 18.67
CA SER A 224 15.55 15.63 17.36
C SER A 224 14.89 14.35 16.85
N LEU A 225 15.52 13.19 17.05
CA LEU A 225 14.92 11.90 16.71
C LEU A 225 13.66 11.64 17.54
N GLN A 226 13.69 11.99 18.83
CA GLN A 226 12.50 11.89 19.70
C GLN A 226 11.38 12.84 19.26
N ASP A 227 11.68 14.09 18.87
CA ASP A 227 10.67 15.02 18.32
C ASP A 227 10.01 14.43 17.06
N ASP A 228 10.80 13.78 16.18
CA ASP A 228 10.27 13.10 15.01
C ASP A 228 9.35 11.92 15.38
N LEU A 229 9.70 11.14 16.41
CA LEU A 229 8.83 10.06 16.91
C LEU A 229 7.53 10.60 17.50
N ASP A 230 7.57 11.69 18.28
CA ASP A 230 6.39 12.32 18.86
C ASP A 230 5.46 12.87 17.77
N ARG A 231 6.04 13.46 16.72
CA ARG A 231 5.31 13.91 15.51
C ARG A 231 4.68 12.76 14.75
N LEU A 232 5.38 11.63 14.64
CA LEU A 232 4.85 10.42 14.01
C LEU A 232 3.70 9.84 14.82
N ASP A 233 3.79 9.82 16.15
CA ASP A 233 2.69 9.39 17.02
C ASP A 233 1.46 10.31 16.89
N ALA A 234 1.67 11.64 16.92
CA ALA A 234 0.62 12.61 16.68
C ALA A 234 -0.02 12.45 15.29
N TRP A 235 0.78 12.20 14.25
CA TRP A 235 0.29 11.86 12.92
C TRP A 235 -0.55 10.58 12.97
N SER A 236 -0.11 9.54 13.67
CA SER A 236 -0.80 8.24 13.77
C SER A 236 -2.18 8.36 14.43
N ASN A 237 -2.27 9.18 15.48
CA ASN A 237 -3.51 9.49 16.18
C ASN A 237 -4.44 10.29 15.27
N SER A 238 -3.90 11.28 14.56
CA SER A 238 -4.68 12.02 13.58
C SER A 238 -5.16 11.07 12.49
N SER A 239 -4.30 10.29 11.84
CA SER A 239 -4.64 9.41 10.73
C SER A 239 -5.43 8.17 11.17
N VAL A 240 -5.72 7.98 12.46
CA VAL A 240 -6.44 6.81 12.99
C VAL A 240 -5.73 5.49 12.61
N LEU A 241 -4.41 5.55 12.41
CA LEU A 241 -3.59 4.41 12.02
C LEU A 241 -2.46 4.26 13.04
N ALA A 242 -2.78 3.60 14.15
CA ALA A 242 -1.88 3.47 15.29
C ALA A 242 -0.69 2.53 15.02
N PHE A 243 0.47 2.93 15.52
CA PHE A 243 1.64 2.06 15.63
C PHE A 243 1.44 0.97 16.69
N ASN A 244 2.14 -0.15 16.53
CA ASN A 244 2.22 -1.23 17.49
C ASN A 244 3.51 -1.08 18.31
N GLY A 245 3.42 -0.46 19.48
CA GLY A 245 4.57 -0.22 20.35
C GLY A 245 5.36 -1.48 20.71
N GLU A 246 4.71 -2.63 20.89
CA GLU A 246 5.38 -3.89 21.23
C GLU A 246 6.20 -4.48 20.08
N LYS A 247 5.86 -4.12 18.84
CA LYS A 247 6.55 -4.58 17.63
C LYS A 247 7.52 -3.56 17.07
N CYS A 248 7.42 -2.30 17.49
CA CYS A 248 8.42 -1.30 17.20
C CYS A 248 9.77 -1.72 17.81
N LYS A 249 10.85 -1.49 17.09
CA LYS A 249 12.21 -1.85 17.52
C LYS A 249 13.16 -0.70 17.28
N THR A 250 14.06 -0.48 18.22
CA THR A 250 15.17 0.46 18.05
C THR A 250 16.44 -0.33 17.80
N GLN A 251 17.31 0.18 16.95
CA GLN A 251 18.61 -0.38 16.67
C GLN A 251 19.63 0.75 16.56
N ARG A 252 20.68 0.64 17.38
CA ARG A 252 21.84 1.53 17.30
C ARG A 252 22.96 0.84 16.53
N ILE A 253 23.59 1.58 15.63
CA ILE A 253 24.64 1.08 14.74
C ILE A 253 25.83 2.04 14.83
N THR A 254 26.97 1.56 15.33
CA THR A 254 28.19 2.36 15.42
C THR A 254 29.45 1.50 15.48
N ARG A 255 30.58 2.07 15.06
CA ARG A 255 31.93 1.53 15.32
C ARG A 255 32.62 2.22 16.51
N LYS A 256 31.97 3.22 17.14
CA LYS A 256 32.52 3.98 18.27
C LYS A 256 32.44 3.17 19.57
N VAL A 257 33.45 3.35 20.42
CA VAL A 257 33.46 2.82 21.80
C VAL A 257 32.66 3.74 22.73
N ASN A 258 32.77 5.05 22.55
CA ASN A 258 32.00 6.04 23.30
C ASN A 258 30.73 6.38 22.52
N ILE A 259 29.59 6.00 23.10
CA ILE A 259 28.25 6.12 22.52
C ILE A 259 27.57 7.35 23.10
N VAL A 260 26.80 8.05 22.27
CA VAL A 260 25.89 9.11 22.73
C VAL A 260 24.52 8.47 22.97
N ASP A 261 24.03 8.59 24.20
CA ASP A 261 22.71 8.10 24.63
C ASP A 261 21.65 9.20 24.58
#